data_AF-A0A960U3F2-F1
#
_entry.id   AF-A0A960U3F2-F1
#
_cell.length_a   1.000
_cell.length_b   1.000
_cell.length_c   1.000
_cell.angle_alpha   90.00
_cell.angle_beta   90.00
_cell.angle_gamma   90.00
#
_symmetry.space_group_name_H-M   'P 1'
#
loop_
_entity.id
_entity.type
_entity.pdbx_description
1 polymer ?
#
loop_
_entity_poly.entity_id
_entity_poly.type
_entity_poly.pdbx_seq_one_letter_code
_entity_poly.pdbx_strand_id
1 'polypeptide(L)'
;MKRRFKLLFIKNFAISIRLFFKSLVIGAGLTAGFLSVSLLAIAVNNVSVKTDWTSGSTLTSTDLNNIGNGINVIKTAIEGIPNWMKGTTTTDAVYTDGNVGIGTSSPAEKLDVNGNISWNVPWIDVTSLGSGVSCANIGWIKCQYRKIGDIVYMRGLAIKTGSNFATDDIILTLPAGYRPYGVVSYPVIAHTGNAVHRVDIIGTDGTVKIGASANSIYAELDVIQFSTSP
;
A
#
# COMPACT_ATOMS: atom_id res chain seq x y z
N MET A 1 -93.97 -33.93 -44.12
CA MET A 1 -94.20 -32.82 -43.17
C MET A 1 -93.86 -33.28 -41.75
N LYS A 2 -93.23 -32.38 -40.97
CA LYS A 2 -93.01 -32.37 -39.50
C LYS A 2 -91.93 -33.29 -38.87
N ARG A 3 -90.83 -32.62 -38.52
CA ARG A 3 -89.75 -32.99 -37.58
C ARG A 3 -90.30 -33.28 -36.17
N ARG A 4 -89.64 -34.18 -35.42
CA ARG A 4 -89.29 -33.97 -33.99
C ARG A 4 -87.97 -34.67 -33.66
N PHE A 5 -86.92 -33.89 -33.43
CA PHE A 5 -85.67 -34.31 -32.80
C PHE A 5 -85.96 -34.62 -31.32
N LYS A 6 -85.57 -35.79 -30.83
CA LYS A 6 -85.57 -36.11 -29.39
C LYS A 6 -84.12 -36.01 -28.90
N LEU A 7 -83.85 -35.00 -28.09
CA LEU A 7 -82.58 -34.73 -27.44
C LEU A 7 -82.34 -35.82 -26.37
N LEU A 8 -81.32 -36.66 -26.53
CA LEU A 8 -80.89 -37.60 -25.48
C LEU A 8 -79.57 -37.09 -24.89
N PHE A 9 -79.62 -36.61 -23.65
CA PHE A 9 -78.48 -36.13 -22.89
C PHE A 9 -77.50 -37.30 -22.63
N ILE A 10 -76.35 -37.29 -23.28
CA ILE A 10 -75.20 -38.12 -22.87
C ILE A 10 -74.54 -37.39 -21.71
N LYS A 11 -74.69 -37.92 -20.49
CA LYS A 11 -73.86 -37.56 -19.34
C LYS A 11 -72.44 -38.05 -19.62
N ASN A 12 -71.52 -37.15 -19.95
CA ASN A 12 -70.09 -37.33 -19.71
C ASN A 12 -69.39 -35.98 -19.93
N PHE A 13 -68.83 -35.41 -18.87
CA PHE A 13 -67.61 -34.61 -19.02
C PHE A 13 -66.86 -34.58 -17.68
N ALA A 14 -66.18 -35.68 -17.35
CA ALA A 14 -65.05 -35.60 -16.44
C ALA A 14 -63.91 -34.95 -17.22
N ILE A 15 -63.68 -33.66 -16.98
CA ILE A 15 -62.47 -32.96 -17.41
C ILE A 15 -61.32 -33.57 -16.61
N SER A 16 -60.72 -34.64 -17.13
CA SER A 16 -59.37 -34.98 -16.77
C SER A 16 -58.48 -34.06 -17.60
N ILE A 17 -58.14 -32.89 -17.03
CA ILE A 17 -57.00 -32.12 -17.50
C ILE A 17 -55.77 -33.02 -17.30
N ARG A 18 -55.40 -33.75 -18.35
CA ARG A 18 -54.03 -34.23 -18.49
C ARG A 18 -53.21 -32.99 -18.80
N LEU A 19 -52.53 -32.41 -17.81
CA LEU A 19 -51.51 -31.40 -18.05
C LEU A 19 -50.40 -32.06 -18.89
N PHE A 20 -50.49 -31.92 -20.21
CA PHE A 20 -49.45 -32.32 -21.15
C PHE A 20 -48.56 -31.10 -21.40
N PHE A 21 -47.58 -30.88 -20.52
CA PHE A 21 -46.46 -29.98 -20.84
C PHE A 21 -45.17 -30.78 -20.77
N LYS A 22 -44.87 -31.51 -21.87
CA LYS A 22 -43.51 -31.89 -22.18
C LYS A 22 -42.80 -30.62 -22.63
N SER A 23 -41.95 -30.07 -21.76
CA SER A 23 -40.86 -29.11 -22.06
C SER A 23 -41.22 -27.85 -22.88
N LEU A 24 -41.15 -26.67 -22.26
CA LEU A 24 -41.04 -25.41 -23.00
C LEU A 24 -39.61 -25.30 -23.57
N VAL A 25 -39.46 -25.40 -24.89
CA VAL A 25 -38.17 -25.20 -25.58
C VAL A 25 -37.96 -23.70 -25.75
N ILE A 26 -37.09 -23.09 -24.94
CA ILE A 26 -36.75 -21.67 -25.02
C ILE A 26 -35.37 -21.53 -25.69
N GLY A 27 -35.32 -21.66 -27.02
CA GLY A 27 -34.08 -21.46 -27.79
C GLY A 27 -32.94 -22.44 -27.47
N ALA A 28 -31.90 -22.44 -28.30
CA ALA A 28 -30.80 -23.40 -28.19
C ALA A 28 -30.04 -23.22 -26.86
N GLY A 29 -30.14 -24.21 -25.96
CA GLY A 29 -29.27 -24.35 -24.78
C GLY A 29 -29.92 -24.20 -23.40
N LEU A 30 -31.22 -23.88 -23.30
CA LEU A 30 -31.93 -23.70 -22.02
C LEU A 30 -33.04 -24.75 -21.83
N THR A 31 -32.99 -25.49 -20.72
CA THR A 31 -34.08 -26.40 -20.30
C THR A 31 -34.61 -25.98 -18.94
N ALA A 32 -35.92 -25.76 -18.86
CA ALA A 32 -36.64 -25.44 -17.63
C ALA A 32 -37.65 -26.55 -17.29
N GLY A 33 -37.54 -27.14 -16.10
CA GLY A 33 -38.54 -28.07 -15.57
C GLY A 33 -39.52 -27.32 -14.67
N PHE A 34 -40.83 -27.60 -14.77
CA PHE A 34 -41.84 -27.01 -13.88
C PHE A 34 -42.62 -28.12 -13.17
N LEU A 35 -42.96 -27.92 -11.89
CA LEU A 35 -43.91 -28.74 -11.14
C LEU A 35 -45.03 -27.85 -10.62
N SER A 36 -46.28 -28.14 -10.99
CA SER A 36 -47.46 -27.29 -10.75
C SER A 36 -47.33 -25.90 -11.37
N VAL A 37 -46.88 -24.91 -10.61
CA VAL A 37 -46.60 -23.53 -11.04
C VAL A 37 -45.20 -23.06 -10.62
N SER A 38 -44.41 -23.94 -9.99
CA SER A 38 -43.07 -23.63 -9.52
C SER A 38 -42.03 -24.17 -10.50
N LEU A 39 -41.03 -23.34 -10.80
CA LEU A 39 -39.86 -23.77 -11.55
C LEU A 39 -39.07 -24.78 -10.70
N LEU A 40 -38.83 -25.97 -11.23
CA LEU A 40 -38.12 -27.06 -10.57
C LEU A 40 -36.61 -26.90 -10.75
N ALA A 41 -36.15 -26.64 -11.97
CA ALA A 41 -34.73 -26.43 -12.27
C ALA A 41 -34.53 -25.64 -13.57
N ILE A 42 -33.45 -24.87 -13.63
CA ILE A 42 -32.91 -24.27 -14.86
C ILE A 42 -31.56 -24.92 -15.13
N ALA A 43 -31.42 -25.53 -16.31
CA ALA A 43 -30.14 -26.02 -16.81
C ALA A 43 -29.74 -25.21 -18.05
N VAL A 44 -28.53 -24.68 -18.02
CA VAL A 44 -27.85 -24.12 -19.20
C VAL A 44 -26.76 -25.11 -19.57
N ASN A 45 -26.77 -25.64 -20.80
CA ASN A 45 -25.76 -26.60 -21.28
C ASN A 45 -25.52 -27.82 -20.34
N ASN A 46 -26.59 -28.37 -19.74
CA ASN A 46 -26.55 -29.51 -18.79
C ASN A 46 -25.86 -29.26 -17.43
N VAL A 47 -25.55 -28.01 -17.07
CA VAL A 47 -25.00 -27.69 -15.75
C VAL A 47 -26.13 -27.19 -14.85
N SER A 48 -26.41 -27.93 -13.77
CA SER A 48 -27.45 -27.57 -12.80
C SER A 48 -26.87 -26.63 -11.75
N VAL A 49 -27.31 -25.37 -11.75
CA VAL A 49 -26.83 -24.32 -10.84
C VAL A 49 -27.53 -24.40 -9.47
N LYS A 50 -28.81 -24.80 -9.46
CA LYS A 50 -29.62 -25.00 -8.26
C LYS A 50 -30.82 -25.85 -8.64
N THR A 51 -31.10 -26.89 -7.86
CA THR A 51 -32.13 -27.90 -8.14
C THR A 51 -33.43 -27.72 -7.37
N ASP A 52 -33.46 -26.79 -6.39
CA ASP A 52 -34.62 -26.57 -5.51
C ASP A 52 -34.97 -25.08 -5.46
N TRP A 53 -35.72 -24.60 -6.48
CA TRP A 53 -36.16 -23.21 -6.54
C TRP A 53 -37.48 -23.02 -5.80
N THR A 54 -37.48 -22.13 -4.80
CA THR A 54 -38.70 -21.63 -4.13
C THR A 54 -38.85 -20.13 -4.35
N SER A 55 -40.05 -19.59 -4.17
CA SER A 55 -40.28 -18.14 -4.30
C SER A 55 -39.36 -17.35 -3.37
N GLY A 56 -38.62 -16.39 -3.91
CA GLY A 56 -37.61 -15.62 -3.17
C GLY A 56 -36.22 -16.27 -3.07
N SER A 57 -36.01 -17.44 -3.70
CA SER A 57 -34.68 -18.04 -3.79
C SER A 57 -33.70 -17.12 -4.52
N THR A 58 -32.56 -16.85 -3.88
CA THR A 58 -31.38 -16.24 -4.50
C THR A 58 -30.29 -17.29 -4.68
N LEU A 59 -29.37 -17.03 -5.61
CA LEU A 59 -28.14 -17.82 -5.74
C LEU A 59 -27.20 -17.41 -4.60
N THR A 60 -26.72 -18.40 -3.85
CA THR A 60 -25.73 -18.21 -2.79
C THR A 60 -24.34 -18.62 -3.27
N SER A 61 -23.30 -18.24 -2.53
CA SER A 61 -21.94 -18.71 -2.80
C SER A 61 -21.84 -20.25 -2.77
N THR A 62 -22.66 -20.92 -1.97
CA THR A 62 -22.73 -22.39 -1.89
C THR A 62 -23.30 -23.02 -3.17
N ASP A 63 -24.36 -22.43 -3.73
CA ASP A 63 -24.96 -22.92 -5.00
C ASP A 63 -23.95 -22.83 -6.15
N LEU A 64 -23.19 -21.73 -6.18
CA LEU A 64 -22.13 -21.47 -7.14
C LEU A 64 -20.95 -22.44 -6.97
N ASN A 65 -20.51 -22.71 -5.74
CA ASN A 65 -19.40 -23.65 -5.47
C ASN A 65 -19.69 -25.09 -5.95
N ASN A 66 -20.96 -25.46 -6.12
CA ASN A 66 -21.38 -26.80 -6.54
C ASN A 66 -21.51 -26.97 -8.07
N ILE A 67 -21.32 -25.92 -8.86
CA ILE A 67 -21.44 -25.95 -10.34
C ILE A 67 -20.35 -26.82 -11.02
N GLY A 68 -19.32 -27.25 -10.29
CA GLY A 68 -18.22 -28.07 -10.83
C GLY A 68 -17.30 -27.29 -11.77
N ASN A 69 -15.98 -27.59 -11.71
CA ASN A 69 -14.84 -27.07 -12.48
C ASN A 69 -14.76 -25.56 -12.83
N GLY A 70 -15.79 -24.93 -13.41
CA GLY A 70 -15.77 -23.50 -13.78
C GLY A 70 -15.61 -22.53 -12.61
N ILE A 71 -16.17 -22.84 -11.44
CA ILE A 71 -16.03 -21.99 -10.25
C ILE A 71 -14.78 -22.31 -9.43
N ASN A 72 -14.29 -23.55 -9.46
CA ASN A 72 -12.97 -23.88 -8.93
C ASN A 72 -11.87 -23.15 -9.71
N VAL A 73 -12.01 -23.01 -11.04
CA VAL A 73 -11.11 -22.20 -11.86
C VAL A 73 -11.14 -20.73 -11.45
N ILE A 74 -12.33 -20.16 -11.19
CA ILE A 74 -12.46 -18.77 -10.72
C ILE A 74 -11.90 -18.62 -9.30
N LYS A 75 -12.15 -19.59 -8.40
CA LYS A 75 -11.64 -19.60 -7.03
C LYS A 75 -10.13 -19.73 -6.99
N THR A 76 -9.54 -20.66 -7.73
CA THR A 76 -8.08 -20.79 -7.91
C THR A 76 -7.48 -19.56 -8.58
N ALA A 77 -8.18 -18.95 -9.54
CA ALA A 77 -7.74 -17.69 -10.14
C ALA A 77 -7.73 -16.53 -9.13
N ILE A 78 -8.72 -16.47 -8.22
CA ILE A 78 -8.83 -15.46 -7.15
C ILE A 78 -7.81 -15.70 -6.04
N GLU A 79 -7.64 -16.94 -5.58
CA GLU A 79 -6.64 -17.35 -4.58
C GLU A 79 -5.21 -17.22 -5.11
N GLY A 80 -5.04 -17.23 -6.44
CA GLY A 80 -3.77 -16.95 -7.12
C GLY A 80 -3.50 -15.46 -7.36
N ILE A 81 -4.44 -14.55 -7.07
CA ILE A 81 -4.17 -13.11 -7.09
C ILE A 81 -3.36 -12.81 -5.82
N PRO A 82 -2.10 -12.35 -5.93
CA PRO A 82 -1.30 -12.05 -4.75
C PRO A 82 -1.98 -10.97 -3.89
N ASN A 83 -1.72 -10.96 -2.58
CA ASN A 83 -2.39 -10.14 -1.53
C ASN A 83 -2.28 -8.60 -1.67
N TRP A 84 -2.10 -8.10 -2.89
CA TRP A 84 -2.16 -6.71 -3.28
C TRP A 84 -3.62 -6.25 -3.24
N MET A 85 -4.03 -5.76 -2.08
CA MET A 85 -5.29 -5.06 -1.96
C MET A 85 -5.11 -3.67 -2.56
N LYS A 86 -6.13 -3.20 -3.27
CA LYS A 86 -6.26 -1.78 -3.59
C LYS A 86 -6.39 -1.05 -2.25
N GLY A 87 -5.48 -0.11 -1.97
CA GLY A 87 -5.60 0.68 -0.75
C GLY A 87 -6.80 1.62 -0.79
N THR A 88 -6.94 2.45 0.24
CA THR A 88 -8.06 3.38 0.38
C THR A 88 -8.14 4.39 -0.77
N THR A 89 -7.03 4.66 -1.45
CA THR A 89 -7.01 5.48 -2.66
C THR A 89 -6.77 4.62 -3.91
N THR A 90 -7.14 5.14 -5.08
CA THR A 90 -6.93 4.43 -6.36
C THR A 90 -5.46 4.28 -6.75
N THR A 91 -4.53 4.86 -5.98
CA THR A 91 -3.09 4.89 -6.27
C THR A 91 -2.26 4.06 -5.31
N ASP A 92 -2.86 3.48 -4.28
CA ASP A 92 -2.14 2.71 -3.26
C ASP A 92 -1.99 1.24 -3.68
N ALA A 93 -0.77 0.72 -3.62
CA ALA A 93 -0.50 -0.71 -3.63
C ALA A 93 -0.28 -1.15 -2.17
N VAL A 94 -1.24 -1.88 -1.60
CA VAL A 94 -1.16 -2.35 -0.22
C VAL A 94 -0.91 -3.85 -0.21
N TYR A 95 0.26 -4.23 0.27
CA TYR A 95 0.61 -5.62 0.54
C TYR A 95 0.41 -5.90 2.03
N THR A 96 -0.45 -6.87 2.35
CA THR A 96 -0.97 -7.05 3.72
C THR A 96 -0.39 -8.25 4.46
N ASP A 97 0.34 -9.14 3.78
CA ASP A 97 0.85 -10.37 4.38
C ASP A 97 2.07 -10.88 3.63
N GLY A 98 3.05 -11.48 4.33
CA GLY A 98 4.34 -11.92 3.77
C GLY A 98 5.43 -10.85 3.68
N ASN A 99 6.53 -11.17 2.99
CA ASN A 99 7.64 -10.26 2.70
C ASN A 99 7.60 -9.80 1.23
N VAL A 100 7.96 -8.53 0.97
CA VAL A 100 8.05 -7.99 -0.39
C VAL A 100 9.49 -8.05 -0.89
N GLY A 101 9.72 -8.83 -1.94
CA GLY A 101 11.00 -8.88 -2.66
C GLY A 101 10.96 -8.08 -3.95
N ILE A 102 11.89 -7.13 -4.15
CA ILE A 102 12.11 -6.42 -5.41
C ILE A 102 13.48 -6.83 -5.97
N GLY A 103 13.51 -7.55 -7.09
CA GLY A 103 14.75 -8.11 -7.64
C GLY A 103 15.30 -9.32 -6.88
N THR A 104 14.55 -9.84 -5.89
CA THR A 104 14.85 -11.04 -5.11
C THR A 104 13.60 -11.90 -4.99
N SER A 105 13.74 -13.23 -5.15
CA SER A 105 12.64 -14.20 -4.99
C SER A 105 12.54 -14.77 -3.58
N SER A 106 13.53 -14.50 -2.72
CA SER A 106 13.65 -15.03 -1.37
C SER A 106 13.99 -13.91 -0.39
N PRO A 107 13.06 -12.97 -0.16
CA PRO A 107 13.29 -11.82 0.70
C PRO A 107 13.56 -12.25 2.15
N ALA A 108 14.73 -11.87 2.68
CA ALA A 108 15.13 -12.21 4.06
C ALA A 108 14.44 -11.33 5.11
N GLU A 109 14.00 -10.14 4.71
CA GLU A 109 13.33 -9.14 5.54
C GLU A 109 11.96 -8.77 4.97
N LYS A 110 11.14 -8.05 5.76
CA LYS A 110 9.80 -7.61 5.33
C LYS A 110 9.80 -6.87 3.99
N LEU A 111 10.86 -6.11 3.73
CA LEU A 111 11.16 -5.53 2.43
C LEU A 111 12.62 -5.83 2.12
N ASP A 112 12.85 -6.55 1.02
CA ASP A 112 14.19 -6.87 0.53
C ASP A 112 14.30 -6.42 -0.93
N VAL A 113 15.26 -5.53 -1.20
CA VAL A 113 15.46 -4.90 -2.50
C VAL A 113 16.87 -5.22 -2.97
N ASN A 114 16.97 -6.10 -3.96
CA ASN A 114 18.21 -6.34 -4.68
C ASN A 114 18.30 -5.35 -5.85
N GLY A 115 18.59 -4.09 -5.53
CA GLY A 115 18.64 -2.98 -6.48
C GLY A 115 18.79 -1.62 -5.83
N ASN A 116 18.63 -0.56 -6.63
CA ASN A 116 18.73 0.82 -6.16
C ASN A 116 17.38 1.32 -5.62
N ILE A 117 17.41 1.99 -4.46
CA ILE A 117 16.27 2.71 -3.91
C ILE A 117 16.44 4.21 -4.20
N SER A 118 15.48 4.81 -4.88
CA SER A 118 15.47 6.25 -5.14
C SER A 118 14.58 6.97 -4.12
N TRP A 119 15.17 7.96 -3.44
CA TRP A 119 14.45 8.84 -2.53
C TRP A 119 14.36 10.24 -3.14
N ASN A 120 13.16 10.70 -3.47
CA ASN A 120 12.94 12.07 -3.93
C ASN A 120 12.73 13.01 -2.74
N VAL A 121 13.74 13.14 -1.88
CA VAL A 121 13.73 14.06 -0.73
C VAL A 121 14.72 15.20 -0.99
N PRO A 122 14.23 16.45 -1.12
CA PRO A 122 15.10 17.59 -1.37
C PRO A 122 15.94 17.92 -0.14
N TRP A 123 17.10 18.54 -0.39
CA TRP A 123 17.90 19.16 0.65
C TRP A 123 17.28 20.48 1.09
N ILE A 124 17.31 20.76 2.39
CA ILE A 124 16.79 21.99 3.00
C ILE A 124 17.98 22.86 3.40
N ASP A 125 17.95 24.12 3.00
CA ASP A 125 18.96 25.12 3.38
C ASP A 125 18.88 25.43 4.88
N VAL A 126 20.05 25.51 5.51
CA VAL A 126 20.16 25.95 6.90
C VAL A 126 19.96 27.46 6.97
N THR A 127 18.95 27.91 7.71
CA THR A 127 18.64 29.32 7.91
C THR A 127 18.92 29.81 9.33
N SER A 128 18.94 28.91 10.32
CA SER A 128 19.21 29.23 11.73
C SER A 128 20.67 28.94 12.07
N LEU A 129 21.56 29.89 11.78
CA LEU A 129 22.99 29.80 12.06
C LEU A 129 23.35 30.40 13.42
N GLY A 130 24.42 29.89 14.03
CA GLY A 130 24.98 30.49 15.24
C GLY A 130 25.66 31.84 14.97
N SER A 131 25.91 32.59 16.04
CA SER A 131 26.51 33.93 15.94
C SER A 131 27.89 33.88 15.26
N GLY A 132 28.09 34.72 14.24
CA GLY A 132 29.35 34.78 13.48
C GLY A 132 29.63 33.55 12.61
N VAL A 133 28.64 32.65 12.44
CA VAL A 133 28.75 31.49 11.56
C VAL A 133 28.08 31.79 10.23
N SER A 134 28.78 31.44 9.17
CA SER A 134 28.27 31.45 7.80
C SER A 134 28.41 30.06 7.20
N CYS A 135 27.75 29.83 6.08
CA CYS A 135 27.85 28.59 5.34
C CYS A 135 28.38 28.86 3.94
N ALA A 136 29.25 27.98 3.46
CA ALA A 136 29.75 28.08 2.09
C ALA A 136 28.57 28.10 1.11
N ASN A 137 28.58 29.04 0.17
CA ASN A 137 27.47 29.23 -0.78
C ASN A 137 27.82 28.76 -2.20
N ILE A 138 28.50 27.62 -2.32
CA ILE A 138 28.88 27.06 -3.62
C ILE A 138 28.45 25.58 -3.72
N GLY A 139 27.68 25.25 -4.75
CA GLY A 139 27.37 23.87 -5.15
C GLY A 139 27.00 22.92 -4.00
N TRP A 140 27.80 21.86 -3.87
CA TRP A 140 27.57 20.71 -2.98
C TRP A 140 27.98 20.93 -1.52
N ILE A 141 28.70 22.02 -1.22
CA ILE A 141 29.21 22.31 0.14
C ILE A 141 28.33 23.31 0.92
N LYS A 142 27.11 23.56 0.44
CA LYS A 142 26.13 24.35 1.18
C LYS A 142 25.71 23.61 2.44
N CYS A 143 25.62 24.35 3.56
CA CYS A 143 25.04 23.79 4.78
C CYS A 143 23.58 23.44 4.54
N GLN A 144 23.29 22.15 4.52
CA GLN A 144 21.96 21.64 4.26
C GLN A 144 21.71 20.40 5.10
N TYR A 145 20.44 20.10 5.28
CA TYR A 145 20.00 18.87 5.92
C TYR A 145 18.80 18.28 5.18
N ARG A 146 18.58 16.99 5.37
CA ARG A 146 17.36 16.30 4.92
C ARG A 146 17.09 15.10 5.82
N LYS A 147 15.87 14.58 5.75
CA LYS A 147 15.46 13.39 6.48
C LYS A 147 14.90 12.34 5.52
N ILE A 148 15.44 11.14 5.55
CA ILE A 148 14.97 10.00 4.77
C ILE A 148 14.61 8.89 5.75
N GLY A 149 13.33 8.51 5.79
CA GLY A 149 12.81 7.70 6.90
C GLY A 149 13.08 8.42 8.22
N ASP A 150 13.74 7.74 9.16
CA ASP A 150 14.12 8.31 10.45
C ASP A 150 15.54 8.87 10.49
N ILE A 151 16.32 8.71 9.43
CA ILE A 151 17.71 9.15 9.37
C ILE A 151 17.79 10.58 8.82
N VAL A 152 18.41 11.47 9.59
CA VAL A 152 18.78 12.81 9.17
C VAL A 152 20.19 12.76 8.62
N TYR A 153 20.38 13.37 7.46
CA TYR A 153 21.67 13.60 6.82
C TYR A 153 21.96 15.09 6.84
N MET A 154 23.18 15.45 7.18
CA MET A 154 23.67 16.82 7.07
C MET A 154 24.82 16.88 6.08
N ARG A 155 25.05 18.08 5.53
CA ARG A 155 26.19 18.38 4.68
C ARG A 155 26.55 19.85 4.74
N GLY A 156 27.70 20.17 4.19
CA GLY A 156 28.20 21.51 3.94
C GLY A 156 29.31 21.95 4.86
N LEU A 157 29.88 23.11 4.52
CA LEU A 157 30.99 23.72 5.24
C LEU A 157 30.50 24.94 6.02
N ALA A 158 30.54 24.85 7.34
CA ALA A 158 30.34 25.99 8.23
C ALA A 158 31.66 26.75 8.42
N ILE A 159 31.56 28.08 8.41
CA ILE A 159 32.71 28.99 8.47
C ILE A 159 32.45 30.04 9.56
N LYS A 160 33.30 30.06 10.60
CA LYS A 160 33.30 31.09 11.64
C LYS A 160 34.05 32.33 11.16
N THR A 161 33.49 33.51 11.41
CA THR A 161 34.10 34.79 11.04
C THR A 161 34.73 35.46 12.26
N GLY A 162 35.95 35.99 12.10
CA GLY A 162 36.63 36.81 13.12
C GLY A 162 37.32 36.03 14.25
N SER A 163 37.07 34.72 14.37
CA SER A 163 37.76 33.83 15.30
C SER A 163 37.67 32.38 14.82
N ASN A 164 38.52 31.51 15.38
CA ASN A 164 38.28 30.07 15.32
C ASN A 164 37.00 29.73 16.08
N PHE A 165 36.38 28.62 15.70
CA PHE A 165 35.35 27.99 16.51
C PHE A 165 35.89 27.70 17.90
N ALA A 166 35.19 28.10 18.95
CA ALA A 166 35.45 27.71 20.33
C ALA A 166 34.58 26.51 20.73
N THR A 167 34.93 25.85 21.83
CA THR A 167 33.99 24.90 22.45
C THR A 167 32.70 25.62 22.82
N ASP A 168 31.57 24.95 22.63
CA ASP A 168 30.19 25.42 22.78
C ASP A 168 29.72 26.48 21.78
N ASP A 169 30.55 26.88 20.80
CA ASP A 169 30.04 27.66 19.67
C ASP A 169 28.96 26.89 18.93
N ILE A 170 27.79 27.53 18.76
CA ILE A 170 26.70 27.00 17.96
C ILE A 170 27.06 27.18 16.48
N ILE A 171 26.96 26.11 15.71
CA ILE A 171 27.07 26.14 14.25
C ILE A 171 25.71 26.52 13.66
N LEU A 172 24.67 25.76 14.03
CA LEU A 172 23.30 25.92 13.56
C LEU A 172 22.30 25.31 14.54
N THR A 173 21.02 25.53 14.31
CA THR A 173 19.92 24.91 15.07
C THR A 173 18.98 24.17 14.14
N LEU A 174 18.74 22.89 14.42
CA LEU A 174 17.82 22.04 13.69
C LEU A 174 16.37 22.25 14.16
N PRO A 175 15.39 22.28 13.25
CA PRO A 175 13.98 22.35 13.62
C PRO A 175 13.50 21.05 14.28
N ALA A 176 12.38 21.11 15.01
CA ALA A 176 11.74 19.92 15.55
C ALA A 176 11.43 18.90 14.44
N GLY A 177 11.57 17.61 14.74
CA GLY A 177 11.41 16.51 13.76
C GLY A 177 12.69 16.12 13.00
N TYR A 178 13.73 16.96 13.05
CA TYR A 178 15.07 16.70 12.48
C TYR A 178 16.15 16.53 13.55
N ARG A 179 15.75 16.32 14.81
CA ARG A 179 16.63 16.24 15.96
C ARG A 179 16.83 14.78 16.39
N PRO A 180 18.01 14.42 16.91
CA PRO A 180 18.21 13.12 17.54
C PRO A 180 17.35 12.99 18.81
N TYR A 181 17.10 11.77 19.27
CA TYR A 181 16.38 11.54 20.53
C TYR A 181 17.17 12.04 21.78
N GLY A 182 18.50 11.97 21.73
CA GLY A 182 19.40 12.39 22.81
C GLY A 182 20.49 13.33 22.31
N VAL A 183 21.69 13.19 22.88
CA VAL A 183 22.89 13.88 22.38
C VAL A 183 23.70 12.90 21.55
N VAL A 184 24.07 13.31 20.34
CA VAL A 184 24.96 12.55 19.46
C VAL A 184 26.17 13.40 19.10
N SER A 185 27.33 12.75 18.97
CA SER A 185 28.60 13.43 18.73
C SER A 185 29.32 12.83 17.54
N TYR A 186 29.85 13.69 16.67
CA TYR A 186 30.57 13.29 15.46
C TYR A 186 31.93 13.98 15.39
N PRO A 187 32.99 13.25 15.03
CA PRO A 187 34.23 13.89 14.60
C PRO A 187 33.99 14.52 13.22
N VAL A 188 34.41 15.77 13.06
CA VAL A 188 34.33 16.48 11.78
C VAL A 188 35.63 17.16 11.42
N ILE A 189 35.91 17.27 10.13
CA ILE A 189 37.17 17.83 9.64
C ILE A 189 37.18 19.35 9.85
N ALA A 190 38.29 19.87 10.37
CA ALA A 190 38.53 21.29 10.63
C ALA A 190 39.34 21.98 9.51
N HIS A 191 39.79 21.25 8.48
CA HIS A 191 40.60 21.72 7.32
C HIS A 191 41.97 22.36 7.62
N THR A 192 42.20 22.88 8.83
CA THR A 192 43.50 23.41 9.25
C THR A 192 44.33 22.31 9.92
N GLY A 193 45.52 22.03 9.38
CA GLY A 193 46.52 21.17 10.04
C GLY A 193 46.07 19.72 10.32
N ASN A 194 45.16 19.16 9.52
CA ASN A 194 44.54 17.85 9.75
C ASN A 194 43.82 17.72 11.11
N ALA A 195 43.34 18.84 11.66
CA ALA A 195 42.63 18.85 12.93
C ALA A 195 41.17 18.40 12.78
N VAL A 196 40.60 17.87 13.86
CA VAL A 196 39.23 17.33 13.91
C VAL A 196 38.47 18.01 15.04
N HIS A 197 37.34 18.64 14.73
CA HIS A 197 36.39 19.10 15.73
C HIS A 197 35.53 17.92 16.21
N ARG A 198 35.07 17.97 17.46
CA ARG A 198 33.87 17.20 17.84
C ARG A 198 32.67 18.12 17.68
N VAL A 199 31.65 17.68 16.97
CA VAL A 199 30.35 18.36 16.88
C VAL A 199 29.33 17.56 17.67
N ASP A 200 28.65 18.23 18.60
CA ASP A 200 27.59 17.67 19.42
C ASP A 200 26.24 18.21 18.91
N ILE A 201 25.25 17.32 18.78
CA ILE A 201 23.90 17.64 18.36
C ILE A 201 22.96 17.31 19.51
N ILE A 202 22.28 18.34 20.01
CA ILE A 202 21.44 18.25 21.20
C ILE A 202 19.99 18.02 20.78
N GLY A 203 19.42 16.88 21.14
CA GLY A 203 18.05 16.50 20.77
C GLY A 203 16.96 17.43 21.31
N THR A 204 17.15 17.95 22.53
CA THR A 204 16.13 18.74 23.23
C THR A 204 15.85 20.09 22.56
N ASP A 205 16.87 20.77 22.05
CA ASP A 205 16.75 22.11 21.46
C ASP A 205 17.18 22.17 19.97
N GLY A 206 17.80 21.10 19.45
CA GLY A 206 18.27 20.99 18.08
C GLY A 206 19.60 21.69 17.84
N THR A 207 20.27 22.18 18.88
CA THR A 207 21.55 22.87 18.76
C THR A 207 22.61 21.92 18.21
N VAL A 208 23.25 22.31 17.11
CA VAL A 208 24.44 21.68 16.56
C VAL A 208 25.61 22.58 16.92
N LYS A 209 26.49 22.12 17.81
CA LYS A 209 27.56 22.93 18.39
C LYS A 209 28.90 22.23 18.38
N ILE A 210 29.96 23.00 18.54
CA ILE A 210 31.31 22.49 18.72
C ILE A 210 31.43 21.90 20.13
N GLY A 211 31.49 20.58 20.24
CA GLY A 211 31.74 19.88 21.49
C GLY A 211 33.21 19.92 21.92
N ALA A 212 34.13 20.00 20.96
CA ALA A 212 35.56 20.21 21.20
C ALA A 212 36.19 20.92 20.00
N SER A 213 36.88 22.03 20.26
CA SER A 213 37.52 22.81 19.20
C SER A 213 38.89 22.26 18.80
N ALA A 214 39.16 22.32 17.49
CA ALA A 214 40.42 22.02 16.85
C ALA A 214 41.16 23.30 16.36
N ASN A 215 40.81 24.48 16.90
CA ASN A 215 41.39 25.78 16.54
C ASN A 215 41.34 26.09 15.04
N SER A 216 40.17 25.89 14.43
CA SER A 216 39.91 26.27 13.03
C SER A 216 38.65 27.11 12.90
N ILE A 217 38.56 27.85 11.81
CA ILE A 217 37.36 28.56 11.38
C ILE A 217 36.39 27.66 10.59
N TYR A 218 36.79 26.44 10.24
CA TYR A 218 36.02 25.55 9.36
C TYR A 218 35.46 24.34 10.14
N ALA A 219 34.21 23.97 9.86
CA ALA A 219 33.62 22.73 10.32
C ALA A 219 32.78 22.09 9.21
N GLU A 220 33.16 20.87 8.79
CA GLU A 220 32.48 20.12 7.72
C GLU A 220 31.37 19.23 8.27
N LEU A 221 30.18 19.25 7.68
CA LEU A 221 29.01 18.54 8.19
C LEU A 221 28.66 17.26 7.40
N ASP A 222 29.40 16.95 6.33
CA ASP A 222 29.12 15.88 5.35
C ASP A 222 29.07 14.47 5.96
N VAL A 223 29.76 14.26 7.08
CA VAL A 223 29.86 12.96 7.76
C VAL A 223 28.73 12.71 8.77
N ILE A 224 27.87 13.69 9.00
CA ILE A 224 26.87 13.61 10.07
C ILE A 224 25.59 12.94 9.56
N GLN A 225 25.29 11.80 10.17
CA GLN A 225 24.02 11.09 10.00
C GLN A 225 23.54 10.51 11.32
N PHE A 226 22.27 10.73 11.68
CA PHE A 226 21.71 10.23 12.93
C PHE A 226 20.23 9.89 12.81
N SER A 227 19.76 9.00 13.68
CA SER A 227 18.34 8.68 13.81
C SER A 227 17.60 9.74 14.64
N THR A 228 16.39 10.08 14.22
CA THR A 228 15.43 10.86 15.00
C THR A 228 14.60 10.00 15.96
N SER A 229 14.62 8.68 15.75
CA SER A 229 13.95 7.68 16.59
C SER A 229 14.95 7.02 17.55
N PRO A 230 14.51 6.55 18.73
CA PRO A 230 15.35 5.87 19.72
C PRO A 230 16.01 4.59 19.21
#